data_AF-A0A952QR90-F1
#
_entry.id   AF-A0A952QR90-F1
#
_cell.length_a   1.000
_cell.length_b   1.000
_cell.length_c   1.000
_cell.angle_alpha   90.00
_cell.angle_beta   90.00
_cell.angle_gamma   90.00
#
_symmetry.space_group_name_H-M   'P 1'
#
loop_
_entity.id
_entity.type
_entity.pdbx_description
1 polymer ?
#
loop_
_entity_poly.entity_id
_entity_poly.type
_entity_poly.pdbx_seq_one_letter_code
_entity_poly.pdbx_strand_id
1 'polypeptide(L)'
;MLDEGEPIIERPEPGEVVWRDAEGVTCRRWNWRQGRRTQLTDETTSALFILDALGAVDDLALRAAVDDLVGRLCGLGAGVRVARRVLAVGSHRRV
;
A
#
# COMPACT_ATOMS: atom_id res chain seq x y z
N MET A 1 12.26 -25.80 -9.99
CA MET A 1 11.19 -26.02 -8.98
C MET A 1 11.83 -26.94 -7.96
N LEU A 2 12.28 -26.52 -6.78
CA LEU A 2 11.86 -25.47 -5.84
C LEU A 2 13.12 -24.76 -5.32
N ASP A 3 13.04 -23.46 -5.05
CA ASP A 3 14.03 -22.76 -4.21
C ASP A 3 13.22 -21.88 -3.26
N GLU A 4 12.71 -22.50 -2.20
CA GLU A 4 12.02 -21.79 -1.12
C GLU A 4 13.08 -21.09 -0.29
N GLY A 5 13.58 -19.96 -0.80
CA GLY A 5 14.55 -19.14 -0.10
C GLY A 5 14.07 -18.83 1.31
N GLU A 6 14.89 -19.23 2.29
CA GLU A 6 14.66 -19.07 3.72
C GLU A 6 14.11 -17.67 4.06
N PRO A 7 13.19 -17.55 5.03
CA PRO A 7 12.67 -16.25 5.46
C PRO A 7 13.79 -15.38 6.05
N ILE A 8 14.33 -14.49 5.23
CA ILE A 8 15.30 -13.49 5.66
C ILE A 8 14.55 -12.37 6.39
N ILE A 9 14.90 -12.14 7.64
CA ILE A 9 14.46 -10.95 8.38
C ILE A 9 15.29 -9.77 7.90
N GLU A 10 14.79 -9.06 6.91
CA GLU A 10 15.38 -7.79 6.46
C GLU A 10 15.09 -6.68 7.48
N ARG A 11 16.12 -5.94 7.90
CA ARG A 11 15.98 -4.78 8.79
C ARG A 11 16.06 -3.48 7.96
N PRO A 12 15.17 -2.50 8.20
CA PRO A 12 15.28 -1.18 7.59
C PRO A 12 16.55 -0.45 8.05
N GLU A 13 17.16 0.31 7.15
CA GLU A 13 18.26 1.20 7.52
C GLU A 13 17.74 2.42 8.30
N PRO A 14 18.54 3.01 9.20
CA PRO A 14 18.18 4.27 9.85
C PRO A 14 17.82 5.36 8.83
N GLY A 15 16.68 6.02 9.01
CA GLY A 15 16.17 7.05 8.09
C GLY A 15 15.39 6.52 6.89
N GLU A 16 15.27 5.21 6.73
CA GLU A 16 14.44 4.62 5.69
C GLU A 16 12.94 4.80 5.98
N VAL A 17 12.17 5.14 4.94
CA VAL A 17 10.71 5.19 5.05
C VAL A 17 10.10 3.80 4.87
N VAL A 18 9.35 3.39 5.89
CA VAL A 18 8.72 2.08 5.97
C VAL A 18 7.24 2.22 6.32
N TRP A 19 6.47 1.24 5.86
CA TRP A 19 5.12 0.98 6.34
C TRP A 19 5.21 -0.10 7.42
N ARG A 20 4.52 0.10 8.55
CA ARG A 20 4.47 -0.87 9.65
C ARG A 20 3.10 -0.95 10.28
N ASP A 21 2.83 -2.09 10.89
CA ASP A 21 1.71 -2.28 11.82
C ASP A 21 2.26 -2.52 13.24
N ALA A 22 1.48 -3.16 14.09
CA ALA A 22 1.89 -3.54 15.45
C ALA A 22 2.88 -4.70 15.47
N GLU A 23 2.87 -5.56 14.45
CA GLU A 23 3.69 -6.77 14.37
C GLU A 23 5.04 -6.52 13.69
N GLY A 24 5.12 -5.53 12.80
CA GLY A 24 6.38 -5.12 12.20
C GLY A 24 6.24 -4.37 10.88
N VAL A 25 7.33 -4.34 10.14
CA VAL A 25 7.41 -3.70 8.82
C VAL A 25 6.65 -4.53 7.80
N THR A 26 5.73 -3.90 7.07
CA THR A 26 4.94 -4.50 6.00
C THR A 26 5.54 -4.19 4.63
N CYS A 27 6.02 -2.96 4.43
CA CYS A 27 6.64 -2.52 3.18
C CYS A 27 7.82 -1.57 3.46
N ARG A 28 8.80 -1.58 2.57
CA ARG A 28 10.01 -0.76 2.64
C ARG A 28 10.12 0.16 1.42
N ARG A 29 10.86 1.27 1.57
CA ARG A 29 11.17 2.24 0.49
C ARG A 29 9.92 2.69 -0.28
N TRP A 30 8.95 3.26 0.43
CA TRP A 30 7.74 3.84 -0.18
C TRP A 30 6.96 2.85 -1.08
N ASN A 31 6.82 1.59 -0.63
CA ASN A 31 6.10 0.49 -1.32
C ASN A 31 6.90 -0.27 -2.40
N TRP A 32 8.17 0.06 -2.68
CA TRP A 32 8.97 -0.72 -3.65
C TRP A 32 9.11 -2.19 -3.22
N ARG A 33 9.41 -2.46 -1.94
CA ARG A 33 9.52 -3.84 -1.44
C ARG A 33 8.41 -4.17 -0.45
N GLN A 34 7.42 -4.90 -0.92
CA GLN A 34 6.37 -5.48 -0.09
C GLN A 34 6.87 -6.76 0.59
N GLY A 35 6.64 -6.85 1.90
CA GLY A 35 6.95 -8.04 2.67
C GLY A 35 5.97 -9.18 2.34
N ARG A 36 6.46 -10.43 2.39
CA ARG A 36 5.65 -11.62 2.08
C ARG A 36 4.40 -11.74 2.95
N ARG A 37 4.47 -11.34 4.23
CA ARG A 37 3.35 -11.45 5.20
C ARG A 37 2.08 -10.72 4.72
N THR A 38 2.23 -9.58 4.07
CA THR A 38 1.09 -8.75 3.62
C THR A 38 0.89 -8.83 2.10
N GLN A 39 1.40 -9.87 1.44
CA GLN A 39 1.18 -10.10 0.02
C GLN A 39 -0.30 -10.34 -0.25
N LEU A 40 -0.82 -9.78 -1.36
CA LEU A 40 -2.17 -10.07 -1.81
C LEU A 40 -2.24 -11.50 -2.36
N THR A 41 -3.28 -12.22 -1.96
CA THR A 41 -3.61 -13.58 -2.39
C THR A 41 -5.08 -13.64 -2.83
N ASP A 42 -5.49 -14.75 -3.44
CA ASP A 42 -6.89 -14.98 -3.83
C ASP A 42 -7.84 -15.02 -2.62
N GLU A 43 -7.30 -15.25 -1.42
CA GLU A 43 -8.04 -15.27 -0.15
C GLU A 43 -8.16 -13.87 0.48
N THR A 44 -7.56 -12.85 -0.12
CA THR A 44 -7.55 -11.49 0.43
C THR A 44 -8.93 -10.84 0.35
N THR A 45 -9.49 -10.52 1.52
CA THR A 45 -10.80 -9.86 1.65
C THR A 45 -10.71 -8.38 2.01
N SER A 46 -9.53 -7.90 2.39
CA SER A 46 -9.28 -6.51 2.76
C SER A 46 -7.87 -6.12 2.34
N ALA A 47 -7.74 -5.02 1.60
CA ALA A 47 -6.46 -4.54 1.08
C ALA A 47 -6.32 -3.03 1.35
N LEU A 48 -5.08 -2.62 1.60
CA LEU A 48 -4.69 -1.21 1.70
C LEU A 48 -3.81 -0.87 0.50
N PHE A 49 -4.26 0.09 -0.31
CA PHE A 49 -3.48 0.65 -1.42
C PHE A 49 -2.96 2.03 -1.02
N ILE A 50 -1.69 2.28 -1.33
CA ILE A 50 -1.02 3.56 -1.10
C ILE A 50 -0.56 4.06 -2.45
N LEU A 51 -1.07 5.22 -2.85
CA LEU A 51 -0.72 5.85 -4.11
C LEU A 51 -0.07 7.19 -3.79
N ASP A 52 1.21 7.31 -4.10
CA ASP A 52 2.00 8.52 -3.96
C ASP A 52 2.41 9.01 -5.36
N ALA A 53 2.40 10.33 -5.54
CA ALA A 53 2.82 10.98 -6.79
C ALA A 53 4.13 11.75 -6.57
N LEU A 54 5.03 11.66 -7.55
CA LEU A 54 6.21 12.52 -7.66
C LEU A 54 5.90 13.69 -8.60
N GLY A 55 6.78 14.71 -8.64
CA GLY A 55 6.48 15.99 -9.29
C GLY A 55 6.06 15.99 -10.78
N ALA A 56 6.23 14.88 -11.51
CA ALA A 56 5.71 14.74 -12.88
C ALA A 56 4.22 14.36 -12.95
N VAL A 57 3.63 13.95 -11.83
CA VAL A 57 2.22 13.56 -11.69
C VAL A 57 1.56 14.57 -10.77
N ASP A 58 0.58 15.30 -11.27
CA ASP A 58 -0.17 16.26 -10.47
C ASP A 58 -1.28 15.58 -9.65
N ASP A 59 -1.87 16.36 -8.75
CA ASP A 59 -2.97 15.93 -7.90
C ASP A 59 -4.18 15.39 -8.69
N LEU A 60 -4.43 15.94 -9.88
CA LEU A 60 -5.56 15.53 -10.71
C LEU A 60 -5.31 14.14 -11.29
N ALA A 61 -4.12 13.90 -11.85
CA ALA A 61 -3.70 12.61 -12.36
C ALA A 61 -3.65 11.55 -11.26
N LEU A 62 -3.16 11.89 -10.06
CA LEU A 62 -3.17 10.99 -8.91
C LEU A 62 -4.60 10.59 -8.52
N ARG A 63 -5.53 11.56 -8.45
CA ARG A 63 -6.94 11.28 -8.14
C ARG A 63 -7.61 10.44 -9.22
N ALA A 64 -7.32 10.71 -10.49
CA ALA A 64 -7.84 9.91 -11.60
C ALA A 64 -7.37 8.44 -11.51
N ALA A 65 -6.11 8.19 -11.14
CA ALA A 65 -5.62 6.84 -10.93
C ALA A 65 -6.30 6.13 -9.74
N VAL A 66 -6.56 6.85 -8.64
CA VAL A 66 -7.35 6.33 -7.51
C VAL A 66 -8.77 5.98 -7.96
N ASP A 67 -9.42 6.86 -8.70
CA ASP A 67 -10.81 6.66 -9.15
C ASP A 67 -10.91 5.47 -10.13
N ASP A 68 -9.94 5.29 -11.05
CA ASP A 68 -9.88 4.10 -11.93
C ASP A 68 -9.71 2.80 -11.14
N LEU A 69 -8.79 2.79 -10.15
CA LEU A 69 -8.60 1.64 -9.27
C LEU A 69 -9.89 1.28 -8.53
N VAL A 70 -10.56 2.28 -7.94
CA VAL A 70 -11.84 2.09 -7.24
C VAL A 70 -12.91 1.56 -8.18
N GLY A 71 -13.02 2.09 -9.40
CA GLY A 71 -13.96 1.61 -10.41
C GLY A 71 -13.75 0.12 -10.72
N ARG A 72 -12.49 -0.30 -10.92
CA ARG A 72 -12.15 -1.70 -11.17
C ARG A 72 -12.47 -2.61 -9.99
N LEU A 73 -12.13 -2.18 -8.76
CA LEU A 73 -12.41 -2.94 -7.54
C LEU A 73 -13.92 -3.10 -7.31
N CYS A 74 -14.70 -2.02 -7.47
CA CYS A 74 -16.16 -2.08 -7.36
C CYS A 74 -16.78 -3.01 -8.42
N GLY A 75 -16.13 -3.17 -9.57
CA GLY A 75 -16.53 -4.14 -10.60
C GLY A 75 -16.43 -5.60 -10.17
N LEU A 76 -15.70 -5.92 -9.09
CA LEU A 76 -15.59 -7.29 -8.56
C LEU A 76 -16.87 -7.76 -7.84
N GLY A 77 -17.75 -6.84 -7.43
CA GLY A 77 -19.05 -7.18 -6.86
C GLY A 77 -19.62 -6.14 -5.91
N ALA A 78 -20.93 -6.22 -5.66
CA ALA A 78 -21.67 -5.28 -4.81
C ALA A 78 -21.25 -5.27 -3.33
N GLY A 79 -20.48 -6.28 -2.89
CA GLY A 79 -19.95 -6.36 -1.53
C GLY A 79 -18.70 -5.50 -1.27
N VAL A 80 -18.11 -4.90 -2.31
CA VAL A 80 -16.88 -4.13 -2.20
C VAL A 80 -17.16 -2.79 -1.51
N ARG A 81 -16.45 -2.55 -0.40
CA ARG A 81 -16.51 -1.30 0.36
C ARG A 81 -15.17 -0.59 0.25
N VAL A 82 -15.21 0.67 -0.18
CA VAL A 82 -14.01 1.49 -0.37
C VAL A 82 -14.04 2.65 0.60
N ALA A 83 -12.91 2.88 1.28
CA ALA A 83 -12.64 4.08 2.02
C ALA A 83 -11.36 4.72 1.47
N ARG A 84 -11.35 6.05 1.33
CA ARG A 84 -10.18 6.80 0.86
C ARG A 84 -9.83 7.91 1.83
N ARG A 85 -8.54 8.18 1.99
CA ARG A 85 -8.01 9.30 2.76
C ARG A 85 -6.82 9.90 2.03
N VAL A 86 -6.84 11.23 1.89
CA VAL A 86 -5.70 11.99 1.37
C VAL A 86 -4.86 12.45 2.55
N LEU A 87 -3.54 12.23 2.47
CA LEU A 87 -2.58 12.73 3.43
C LEU A 87 -1.88 13.93 2.80
N ALA A 88 -2.19 15.13 3.28
CA ALA A 88 -1.51 16.36 2.86
C ALA A 88 -0.49 16.78 3.92
N VAL A 89 0.60 17.41 3.49
CA VAL A 89 1.58 18.04 4.39
C VAL A 89 0.82 19.04 5.29
N GLY A 90 0.81 18.79 6.61
CA GLY A 90 0.10 19.60 7.61
C GLY A 90 -1.16 18.95 8.22
N SER A 91 -1.64 17.83 7.68
CA SER A 91 -2.82 17.11 8.20
C SER A 91 -2.49 16.13 9.35
N HIS A 92 -1.80 16.60 10.40
CA HIS A 92 -1.63 15.80 11.60
C HIS A 92 -2.92 15.83 12.45
N ARG A 93 -3.75 14.79 12.32
CA ARG A 93 -4.63 14.38 13.42
C ARG A 93 -3.96 13.18 14.09
N ARG A 94 -3.62 13.32 15.37
CA ARG A 94 -3.14 12.20 16.20
C ARG A 94 -4.19 11.09 16.12
N VAL A 95 -3.72 9.88 15.85
CA VAL A 95 -4.47 8.64 16.07
C VAL A 95 -4.51 8.40 17.58
#